data_AF-A0A0P4W517-F1
#
_entry.id   AF-A0A0P4W517-F1
#
_cell.length_a   1.000
_cell.length_b   1.000
_cell.length_c   1.000
_cell.angle_alpha   90.00
_cell.angle_beta   90.00
_cell.angle_gamma   90.00
#
_symmetry.space_group_name_H-M   'P 1'
#
loop_
_entity.id
_entity.type
_entity.pdbx_description
1 polymer ?
#
loop_
_entity_poly.entity_id
_entity_poly.type
_entity_poly.pdbx_seq_one_letter_code
_entity_poly.pdbx_strand_id
1 'polypeptide(L)'
;MERIERRAFVLELAGNAAFLEEVLVLQRYAQEVMGELGELLERPRCHCARLHFLTNQELMGLLAQSSPEHLNLLVGKLFNHVCGLRWSENSVKGLLTMEGEELHLLSPVVLTKDSGDGAGIGAGVQRLLDATHLTMKAAVQRVIEELGKERKLTRTMLQEAPLAAVAVAWRVWWAAGVDMVLCATTKGERSALRRQLDKITEDITFLLGAMGRGQQRREEEELEQEEREVPQVPLSWVRTPSGRSCRSRRASVAALPSFRCLPLLLVTLHARDVVSSLIRSNACSVEDHRWVMQLRYSWQAQNSHLQLHAAYRIYDQWTSDKEFPQAALTTAMSIVAVAPQTMW
;
A
#
# COMPACT_ATOMS: atom_id res chain seq x y z
N MET A 1 1.03 43.93 26.36
CA MET A 1 0.02 43.24 27.16
C MET A 1 -0.06 43.79 28.58
N GLU A 2 1.00 43.75 29.39
CA GLU A 2 0.96 44.32 30.76
C GLU A 2 0.51 45.80 30.84
N ARG A 3 0.92 46.64 29.88
CA ARG A 3 0.47 48.05 29.79
C ARG A 3 -1.04 48.20 29.54
N ILE A 4 -1.64 47.24 28.81
CA ILE A 4 -3.07 47.20 28.48
C ILE A 4 -3.84 46.67 29.71
N GLU A 5 -3.31 45.65 30.39
CA GLU A 5 -3.89 45.10 31.61
C GLU A 5 -3.91 46.10 32.77
N ARG A 6 -2.90 46.99 32.87
CA ARG A 6 -2.84 48.04 33.90
C ARG A 6 -3.69 49.27 33.61
N ARG A 7 -4.07 49.53 32.35
CA ARG A 7 -4.87 50.70 31.93
C ARG A 7 -6.19 50.22 31.33
N ALA A 8 -7.17 49.96 32.19
CA ALA A 8 -8.45 49.35 31.81
C ALA A 8 -9.42 50.30 31.06
N PHE A 9 -9.12 51.60 30.95
CA PHE A 9 -9.99 52.55 30.24
C PHE A 9 -9.60 52.65 28.76
N VAL A 10 -10.35 51.93 27.91
CA VAL A 10 -10.15 51.85 26.45
C VAL A 10 -10.06 53.24 25.79
N LEU A 11 -10.80 54.23 26.30
CA LEU A 11 -10.82 55.60 25.77
C LEU A 11 -9.50 56.36 25.99
N GLU A 12 -8.83 56.15 27.13
CA GLU A 12 -7.52 56.77 27.39
C GLU A 12 -6.41 56.14 26.54
N LEU A 13 -6.53 54.83 26.28
CA LEU A 13 -5.59 54.11 25.43
C LEU A 13 -5.76 54.48 23.96
N ALA A 14 -7.01 54.59 23.49
CA ALA A 14 -7.35 54.96 22.12
C ALA A 14 -7.03 56.44 21.81
N GLY A 15 -7.05 57.32 22.82
CA GLY A 15 -6.67 58.72 22.69
C GLY A 15 -5.16 58.95 22.57
N ASN A 16 -4.32 57.94 22.83
CA ASN A 16 -2.87 58.07 22.77
C ASN A 16 -2.34 57.78 21.35
N ALA A 17 -2.04 58.84 20.60
CA ALA A 17 -1.48 58.74 19.26
C ALA A 17 -0.16 57.95 19.19
N ALA A 18 0.71 58.08 20.20
CA ALA A 18 1.97 57.32 20.26
C ALA A 18 1.75 55.82 20.43
N PHE A 19 0.70 55.42 21.15
CA PHE A 19 0.33 54.01 21.29
C PHE A 19 -0.18 53.41 19.97
N LEU A 20 -0.96 54.18 19.20
CA LEU A 20 -1.40 53.77 17.87
C LEU A 20 -0.21 53.59 16.92
N GLU A 21 0.74 54.52 16.92
CA GLU A 21 1.97 54.41 16.12
C GLU A 21 2.79 53.18 16.51
N GLU A 22 2.97 52.91 17.81
CA GLU A 22 3.64 51.69 18.31
C GLU A 22 2.95 50.40 17.79
N VAL A 23 1.62 50.33 17.85
CA VAL A 23 0.86 49.15 17.38
C VAL A 23 0.96 48.98 15.87
N LEU A 24 0.88 50.07 15.09
CA LEU A 24 1.03 50.02 13.64
C LEU A 24 2.44 49.56 13.22
N VAL A 25 3.48 49.99 13.94
CA VAL A 25 4.85 49.52 13.73
C VAL A 25 4.97 48.02 14.03
N LEU A 26 4.40 47.56 15.16
CA LEU A 26 4.37 46.13 15.50
C LEU A 26 3.59 45.31 14.47
N GLN A 27 2.49 45.83 13.94
CA GLN A 27 1.73 45.17 12.87
C GLN A 27 2.57 45.01 11.61
N ARG A 28 3.34 46.05 11.22
CA ARG A 28 4.23 45.97 10.06
C ARG A 28 5.32 44.91 10.27
N TYR A 29 5.98 44.91 11.43
CA TYR A 29 6.96 43.88 11.76
C TYR A 29 6.36 42.48 11.77
N ALA A 30 5.13 42.31 12.28
CA ALA A 30 4.46 41.02 12.26
C ALA A 30 4.18 40.54 10.81
N GLN A 31 3.79 41.45 9.91
CA GLN A 31 3.61 41.13 8.49
C GLN A 31 4.92 40.73 7.80
N GLU A 32 6.02 41.44 8.08
CA GLU A 32 7.35 41.12 7.57
C GLU A 32 7.80 39.71 8.02
N VAL A 33 7.73 39.43 9.33
CA VAL A 33 8.09 38.12 9.89
C VAL A 33 7.21 36.99 9.34
N MET A 34 5.90 37.23 9.17
CA MET A 34 5.02 36.25 8.55
C MET A 34 5.37 35.98 7.09
N GLY A 35 5.81 36.99 6.34
CA GLY A 35 6.28 36.85 4.97
C GLY A 35 7.54 35.98 4.90
N GLU A 36 8.55 36.30 5.70
CA GLU A 36 9.81 35.53 5.77
C GLU A 36 9.58 34.08 6.22
N LEU A 37 8.71 33.88 7.21
CA LEU A 37 8.33 32.55 7.65
C LEU A 37 7.62 31.76 6.54
N GLY A 38 6.78 32.43 5.75
CA GLY A 38 6.14 31.84 4.57
C GLY A 38 7.17 31.32 3.57
N GLU A 39 8.16 32.14 3.21
CA GLU A 39 9.23 31.75 2.29
C GLU A 39 10.08 30.60 2.85
N LEU A 40 10.36 30.60 4.15
CA LEU A 40 11.10 29.52 4.81
C LEU A 40 10.34 28.19 4.77
N LEU A 41 9.02 28.21 4.97
CA LEU A 41 8.16 27.02 4.92
C LEU A 41 7.97 26.48 3.49
N GLU A 42 8.10 27.31 2.47
CA GLU A 42 8.04 26.84 1.08
C GLU A 42 9.29 26.05 0.66
N ARG A 43 10.46 26.31 1.24
CA ARG A 43 11.70 25.56 0.93
C ARG A 43 11.57 24.04 1.08
N PRO A 44 11.10 23.49 2.22
CA PRO A 44 10.89 22.04 2.34
C PRO A 44 9.75 21.54 1.43
N ARG A 45 8.72 22.36 1.17
CA ARG A 45 7.61 22.00 0.26
C ARG A 45 8.05 21.83 -1.19
N CYS A 46 8.99 22.65 -1.66
CA CYS A 46 9.59 22.49 -2.99
C CYS A 46 10.31 21.13 -3.16
N HIS A 47 10.82 20.53 -2.08
CA HIS A 47 11.49 19.23 -2.13
C HIS A 47 10.51 18.06 -2.13
N CYS A 48 9.35 18.20 -1.48
CA CYS A 48 8.35 17.15 -1.41
C CYS A 48 6.93 17.73 -1.47
N ALA A 49 6.25 17.49 -2.59
CA ALA A 49 4.89 17.99 -2.83
C ALA A 49 3.88 17.51 -1.76
N ARG A 50 4.15 16.39 -1.08
CA ARG A 50 3.27 15.87 -0.02
C ARG A 50 3.25 16.77 1.23
N LEU A 51 4.26 17.62 1.43
CA LEU A 51 4.27 18.56 2.57
C LEU A 51 3.25 19.70 2.41
N HIS A 52 2.64 19.87 1.23
CA HIS A 52 1.51 20.79 1.05
C HIS A 52 0.22 20.29 1.74
N PHE A 53 0.13 19.01 2.10
CA PHE A 53 -1.00 18.48 2.89
C PHE A 53 -0.92 18.85 4.38
N LEU A 54 0.22 19.41 4.83
CA LEU A 54 0.40 19.87 6.20
C LEU A 54 0.07 21.36 6.32
N THR A 55 -0.59 21.71 7.43
CA THR A 55 -0.78 23.12 7.80
C THR A 55 0.57 23.77 8.15
N ASN A 56 0.64 25.11 8.07
CA ASN A 56 1.86 25.83 8.45
C ASN A 56 2.27 25.54 9.91
N GLN A 57 1.32 25.37 10.82
CA GLN A 57 1.60 25.02 12.22
C GLN A 57 2.23 23.63 12.36
N GLU A 58 1.70 22.64 11.64
CA GLU A 58 2.24 21.27 11.66
C GLU A 58 3.64 21.19 11.04
N LEU A 59 3.86 21.90 9.93
CA LEU A 59 5.16 21.96 9.28
C LEU A 59 6.18 22.71 10.15
N MET A 60 5.79 23.80 10.80
CA MET A 60 6.63 24.47 11.80
C MET A 60 6.96 23.54 12.97
N GLY A 61 5.97 22.81 13.49
CA GLY A 61 6.17 21.82 14.55
C GLY A 61 7.19 20.76 14.14
N LEU A 62 7.11 20.26 12.91
CA LEU A 62 8.04 19.29 12.35
C LEU A 62 9.47 19.84 12.19
N LEU A 63 9.60 21.11 11.78
CA LEU A 63 10.89 21.80 11.64
C LEU A 63 11.52 22.14 12.99
N ALA A 64 10.71 22.56 13.96
CA ALA A 64 11.17 22.91 15.31
C ALA A 64 11.53 21.67 16.14
N GLN A 65 10.79 20.57 15.97
CA GLN A 65 10.98 19.32 16.68
C GLN A 65 10.89 18.15 15.69
N SER A 66 12.04 17.73 15.17
CA SER A 66 12.12 16.55 14.31
C SER A 66 12.08 15.24 15.10
N SER A 67 11.23 15.14 16.13
CA SER A 67 11.12 13.92 16.91
C SER A 67 10.35 12.84 16.14
N PRO A 68 10.72 11.56 16.30
CA PRO A 68 10.02 10.43 15.69
C PRO A 68 8.51 10.41 15.96
N GLU A 69 8.11 10.87 17.16
CA GLU A 69 6.73 10.90 17.62
C GLU A 69 5.88 11.91 16.84
N HIS A 70 6.38 13.12 16.63
CA HIS A 70 5.67 14.14 15.86
C HIS A 70 5.50 13.72 14.40
N LEU A 71 6.53 13.10 13.80
CA LEU A 71 6.39 12.60 12.43
C LEU A 71 5.37 11.46 12.37
N ASN A 72 5.37 10.52 13.32
CA ASN A 72 4.38 9.44 13.37
C ASN A 72 2.93 9.96 13.40
N LEU A 73 2.65 11.06 14.10
CA LEU A 73 1.32 11.69 14.12
C LEU A 73 0.93 12.29 12.76
N LEU A 74 1.90 12.76 11.97
CA LEU A 74 1.68 13.40 10.67
C LEU A 74 1.77 12.42 9.49
N VAL A 75 2.34 11.22 9.69
CA VAL A 75 2.56 10.22 8.63
C VAL A 75 1.26 9.84 7.91
N GLY A 76 0.14 9.75 8.63
CA GLY A 76 -1.16 9.47 8.00
C GLY A 76 -1.63 10.54 7.01
N LYS A 77 -1.14 11.78 7.13
CA LYS A 77 -1.39 12.87 6.16
C LYS A 77 -0.38 12.85 5.00
N LEU A 78 0.83 12.39 5.27
CA LEU A 78 1.92 12.34 4.28
C LEU A 78 1.87 11.09 3.41
N PHE A 79 1.38 9.97 3.93
CA PHE A 79 1.40 8.68 3.26
C PHE A 79 0.02 8.03 3.29
N ASN A 80 -0.50 7.71 2.10
CA ASN A 80 -1.74 6.97 1.97
C ASN A 80 -1.55 5.55 2.54
N HIS A 81 -2.52 5.08 3.31
CA HIS A 81 -2.55 3.74 3.91
C HIS A 81 -1.41 3.40 4.88
N VAL A 82 -0.66 4.40 5.36
CA VAL A 82 0.38 4.23 6.39
C VAL A 82 -0.12 4.83 7.71
N CYS A 83 -0.04 4.04 8.78
CA CYS A 83 -0.44 4.44 10.13
C CYS A 83 0.74 4.89 10.99
N GLY A 84 1.97 4.48 10.66
CA GLY A 84 3.15 4.84 11.42
C GLY A 84 4.45 4.37 10.78
N LEU A 85 5.58 4.73 11.39
CA LEU A 85 6.92 4.36 10.94
C LEU A 85 7.64 3.51 11.97
N ARG A 86 8.45 2.57 11.49
CA ARG A 86 9.37 1.77 12.30
C ARG A 86 10.72 2.47 12.36
N TRP A 87 11.07 2.95 13.55
CA TRP A 87 12.31 3.68 13.80
C TRP A 87 13.42 2.76 14.31
N SER A 88 14.65 3.11 13.95
CA SER A 88 15.88 2.57 14.52
C SER A 88 16.84 3.72 14.74
N GLU A 89 17.07 4.04 16.01
CA GLU A 89 17.85 5.21 16.42
C GLU A 89 17.32 6.46 15.71
N ASN A 90 18.04 7.00 14.72
CA ASN A 90 17.66 8.19 13.95
C ASN A 90 17.24 7.90 12.50
N SER A 91 16.95 6.64 12.17
CA SER A 91 16.61 6.20 10.81
C SER A 91 15.29 5.43 10.76
N VAL A 92 14.57 5.57 9.65
CA VAL A 92 13.35 4.81 9.38
C VAL A 92 13.74 3.50 8.70
N LYS A 93 13.42 2.37 9.33
CA LYS A 93 13.62 1.02 8.79
C LYS A 93 12.42 0.46 8.05
N GLY A 94 11.22 0.95 8.34
CA GLY A 94 10.00 0.40 7.76
C GLY A 94 8.78 1.28 7.96
N LEU A 95 7.71 0.92 7.28
CA LEU A 95 6.40 1.57 7.36
C LEU A 95 5.37 0.58 7.88
N LEU A 96 4.48 1.06 8.73
CA LEU A 96 3.35 0.32 9.27
C LEU A 96 2.09 0.74 8.52
N THR A 97 1.40 -0.23 7.94
CA THR A 97 0.15 -0.01 7.21
C THR A 97 -1.04 0.04 8.15
N MET A 98 -2.16 0.60 7.70
CA MET A 98 -3.42 0.60 8.46
C MET A 98 -3.94 -0.81 8.72
N GLU A 99 -3.59 -1.75 7.84
CA GLU A 99 -3.89 -3.17 7.92
C GLU A 99 -2.93 -3.92 8.86
N GLY A 100 -2.02 -3.24 9.55
CA GLY A 100 -1.07 -3.89 10.46
C GLY A 100 0.01 -4.73 9.77
N GLU A 101 0.16 -4.61 8.45
CA GLU A 101 1.34 -5.11 7.73
C GLU A 101 2.52 -4.16 7.94
N GLU A 102 3.73 -4.71 7.98
CA GLU A 102 4.96 -3.93 8.05
C GLU A 102 5.75 -4.09 6.74
N LEU A 103 6.09 -2.96 6.12
CA LEU A 103 6.97 -2.91 4.95
C LEU A 103 8.39 -2.56 5.42
N HIS A 104 9.30 -3.53 5.39
CA HIS A 104 10.72 -3.28 5.66
C HIS A 104 11.41 -2.69 4.44
N LEU A 105 12.02 -1.52 4.61
CA LEU A 105 12.75 -0.83 3.55
C LEU A 105 14.04 -1.56 3.21
N LEU A 106 14.44 -1.52 1.94
CA LEU A 106 15.70 -2.11 1.47
C LEU A 106 16.93 -1.47 2.13
N SER A 107 16.85 -0.17 2.47
CA SER A 107 17.88 0.55 3.19
C SER A 107 17.23 1.53 4.18
N PRO A 108 17.82 1.71 5.37
CA PRO A 108 17.29 2.65 6.36
C PRO A 108 17.45 4.10 5.87
N VAL A 109 16.41 4.91 6.06
CA VAL A 109 16.40 6.31 5.59
C VAL A 109 16.54 7.28 6.75
N VAL A 110 17.53 8.17 6.66
CA VAL A 110 17.71 9.27 7.61
C VAL A 110 16.95 10.50 7.13
N LEU A 111 16.06 11.00 7.98
CA LEU A 111 15.17 12.13 7.70
C LEU A 111 15.83 13.47 7.99
N THR A 112 16.63 13.55 9.05
CA THR A 112 17.38 14.74 9.44
C THR A 112 18.86 14.49 9.20
N LYS A 113 19.43 15.12 8.17
CA LYS A 113 20.85 15.46 8.20
C LYS A 113 20.89 16.88 8.73
N ASP A 114 21.68 17.14 9.78
CA ASP A 114 21.78 18.40 10.54
C ASP A 114 22.12 19.62 9.65
N SER A 115 21.17 20.01 8.82
CA SER A 115 21.26 21.15 7.90
C SER A 115 20.32 22.18 8.51
N GLY A 116 20.88 23.21 9.14
CA GLY A 116 20.12 24.24 9.88
C GLY A 116 19.07 25.01 9.06
N ASP A 117 18.96 24.75 7.77
CA ASP A 117 18.11 25.47 6.81
C ASP A 117 16.68 24.91 6.65
N GLY A 118 16.30 23.87 7.40
CA GLY A 118 14.96 23.26 7.30
C GLY A 118 14.67 22.47 6.01
N ALA A 119 15.46 22.68 4.95
CA ALA A 119 15.42 21.92 3.69
C ALA A 119 15.75 20.42 3.89
N GLY A 120 16.51 20.10 4.94
CA GLY A 120 16.90 18.73 5.27
C GLY A 120 15.71 17.79 5.47
N ILE A 121 14.64 18.27 6.11
CA ILE A 121 13.43 17.48 6.37
C ILE A 121 12.66 17.22 5.08
N GLY A 122 12.49 18.24 4.24
CA GLY A 122 11.82 18.08 2.93
C GLY A 122 12.51 17.04 2.06
N ALA A 123 13.84 17.12 1.95
CA ALA A 123 14.64 16.12 1.25
C ALA A 123 14.61 14.75 1.94
N GLY A 124 14.52 14.70 3.27
CA GLY A 124 14.37 13.45 4.04
C GLY A 124 13.08 12.72 3.74
N VAL A 125 11.95 13.43 3.79
CA VAL A 125 10.62 12.87 3.47
C VAL A 125 10.57 12.41 2.01
N GLN A 126 11.18 13.17 1.08
CA GLN A 126 11.28 12.75 -0.32
C GLN A 126 12.09 11.45 -0.47
N ARG A 127 13.26 11.34 0.17
CA ARG A 127 14.04 10.09 0.18
C ARG A 127 13.26 8.91 0.77
N LEU A 128 12.45 9.14 1.80
CA LEU A 128 11.60 8.10 2.38
C LEU A 128 10.53 7.63 1.39
N LEU A 129 9.92 8.57 0.64
CA LEU A 129 8.97 8.24 -0.42
C LEU A 129 9.65 7.41 -1.52
N ASP A 130 10.82 7.84 -1.98
CA ASP A 130 11.59 7.13 -3.02
C ASP A 130 12.02 5.73 -2.55
N ALA A 131 12.47 5.60 -1.30
CA ALA A 131 12.82 4.31 -0.72
C ALA A 131 11.61 3.37 -0.59
N THR A 132 10.45 3.90 -0.22
CA THR A 132 9.19 3.14 -0.15
C THR A 132 8.78 2.65 -1.54
N HIS A 133 8.85 3.54 -2.54
CA HIS A 133 8.59 3.23 -3.93
C HIS A 133 9.51 2.13 -4.46
N LEU A 134 10.82 2.27 -4.25
CA LEU A 134 11.81 1.27 -4.65
C LEU A 134 11.58 -0.08 -3.96
N THR A 135 11.30 -0.07 -2.66
CA THR A 135 11.04 -1.28 -1.89
C THR A 135 9.77 -1.99 -2.39
N MET A 136 8.68 -1.25 -2.63
CA MET A 136 7.45 -1.82 -3.17
C MET A 136 7.64 -2.38 -4.58
N LYS A 137 8.38 -1.67 -5.45
CA LYS A 137 8.74 -2.13 -6.79
C LYS A 137 9.51 -3.45 -6.75
N ALA A 138 10.52 -3.55 -5.87
CA ALA A 138 11.30 -4.77 -5.68
C ALA A 138 10.45 -5.92 -5.11
N ALA A 139 9.54 -5.63 -4.17
CA ALA A 139 8.62 -6.62 -3.62
C ALA A 139 7.68 -7.18 -4.70
N VAL A 140 7.09 -6.32 -5.54
CA VAL A 140 6.24 -6.74 -6.67
C VAL A 140 7.03 -7.62 -7.64
N GLN A 141 8.24 -7.20 -8.02
CA GLN A 141 9.09 -7.99 -8.91
C GLN A 141 9.37 -9.39 -8.35
N ARG A 142 9.80 -9.46 -7.09
CA ARG A 142 10.07 -10.73 -6.42
C ARG A 142 8.85 -11.65 -6.44
N VAL A 143 7.67 -11.13 -6.10
CA VAL A 143 6.45 -11.95 -6.08
C VAL A 143 6.02 -12.37 -7.49
N ILE A 144 6.19 -11.53 -8.51
CA ILE A 144 5.92 -11.90 -9.91
C ILE A 144 6.79 -13.08 -10.33
N GLU A 145 8.09 -13.05 -10.00
CA GLU A 145 9.03 -14.12 -10.32
C GLU A 145 8.70 -15.42 -9.56
N GLU A 146 8.41 -15.33 -8.25
CA GLU A 146 8.02 -16.49 -7.44
C GLU A 146 6.70 -17.11 -7.95
N LEU A 147 5.69 -16.28 -8.27
CA LEU A 147 4.41 -16.75 -8.79
C LEU A 147 4.55 -17.38 -10.18
N GLY A 148 5.49 -16.90 -10.99
CA GLY A 148 5.84 -17.51 -12.27
C GLY A 148 6.47 -18.90 -12.14
N LYS A 149 7.29 -19.12 -11.10
CA LYS A 149 7.92 -20.42 -10.81
C LYS A 149 6.91 -21.44 -10.27
N GLU A 150 6.15 -21.06 -9.25
CA GLU A 150 5.20 -21.95 -8.57
C GLU A 150 3.89 -22.15 -9.38
N ARG A 151 3.54 -21.19 -10.24
CA ARG A 151 2.30 -21.13 -11.04
C ARG A 151 1.00 -21.16 -10.23
N LYS A 152 1.08 -21.07 -8.90
CA LYS A 152 -0.03 -21.08 -7.95
C LYS A 152 0.31 -20.18 -6.77
N LEU A 153 -0.73 -19.72 -6.05
CA LEU A 153 -0.53 -18.94 -4.85
C LEU A 153 0.01 -19.82 -3.70
N THR A 154 1.10 -19.40 -3.07
CA THR A 154 1.73 -20.13 -1.96
C THR A 154 1.60 -19.35 -0.66
N ARG A 155 1.55 -20.07 0.47
CA ARG A 155 1.39 -19.47 1.80
C ARG A 155 2.57 -18.56 2.18
N THR A 156 3.77 -18.89 1.74
CA THR A 156 4.99 -18.09 1.95
C THR A 156 4.85 -16.69 1.36
N MET A 157 4.30 -16.58 0.15
CA MET A 157 4.04 -15.28 -0.50
C MET A 157 3.09 -14.41 0.32
N LEU A 158 2.05 -15.02 0.91
CA LEU A 158 1.08 -14.30 1.76
C LEU A 158 1.64 -13.88 3.11
N GLN A 159 2.70 -14.52 3.59
CA GLN A 159 3.31 -14.27 4.90
C GLN A 159 4.47 -13.28 4.81
N GLU A 160 5.37 -13.48 3.84
CA GLU A 160 6.64 -12.75 3.72
C GLU A 160 6.51 -11.46 2.91
N ALA A 161 5.65 -11.42 1.90
CA ALA A 161 5.51 -10.25 1.04
C ALA A 161 4.35 -9.35 1.50
N PRO A 162 4.43 -8.03 1.24
CA PRO A 162 3.28 -7.14 1.38
C PRO A 162 2.12 -7.63 0.52
N LEU A 163 0.91 -7.73 1.07
CA LEU A 163 -0.18 -8.35 0.31
C LEU A 163 -0.57 -7.50 -0.91
N ALA A 164 -0.41 -6.18 -0.83
CA ALA A 164 -0.57 -5.30 -1.98
C ALA A 164 0.33 -5.73 -3.16
N ALA A 165 1.58 -6.13 -2.89
CA ALA A 165 2.49 -6.61 -3.92
C ALA A 165 2.03 -7.97 -4.49
N VAL A 166 1.56 -8.88 -3.63
CA VAL A 166 0.99 -10.17 -4.05
C VAL A 166 -0.24 -9.98 -4.92
N ALA A 167 -1.12 -9.04 -4.56
CA ALA A 167 -2.31 -8.73 -5.33
C ALA A 167 -1.96 -8.17 -6.70
N VAL A 168 -0.99 -7.25 -6.80
CA VAL A 168 -0.53 -6.74 -8.10
C VAL A 168 0.10 -7.86 -8.94
N ALA A 169 0.97 -8.68 -8.35
CA ALA A 169 1.60 -9.80 -9.05
C ALA A 169 0.57 -10.81 -9.57
N TRP A 170 -0.40 -11.17 -8.73
CA TRP A 170 -1.52 -12.03 -9.13
C TRP A 170 -2.31 -11.40 -10.27
N ARG A 171 -2.59 -10.08 -10.18
CA ARG A 171 -3.28 -9.29 -11.22
C ARG A 171 -2.59 -9.33 -12.57
N VAL A 172 -1.26 -9.32 -12.60
CA VAL A 172 -0.48 -9.47 -13.83
C VAL A 172 -0.66 -10.88 -14.41
N TRP A 173 -0.49 -11.90 -13.58
CA TRP A 173 -0.48 -13.29 -14.05
C TRP A 173 -1.85 -13.80 -14.52
N TRP A 174 -2.96 -13.44 -13.86
CA TRP A 174 -4.28 -13.84 -14.37
C TRP A 174 -4.61 -13.11 -15.67
N ALA A 175 -4.26 -11.82 -15.81
CA ALA A 175 -4.52 -11.05 -17.02
C ALA A 175 -3.77 -11.65 -18.22
N ALA A 176 -2.47 -11.91 -18.05
CA ALA A 176 -1.67 -12.62 -19.05
C ALA A 176 -2.22 -14.03 -19.35
N GLY A 177 -2.68 -14.75 -18.32
CA GLY A 177 -3.32 -16.04 -18.47
C GLY A 177 -4.59 -16.00 -19.33
N VAL A 178 -5.46 -15.02 -19.11
CA VAL A 178 -6.68 -14.84 -19.90
C VAL A 178 -6.35 -14.40 -21.32
N ASP A 179 -5.39 -13.49 -21.53
CA ASP A 179 -4.94 -13.10 -22.88
C ASP A 179 -4.42 -14.31 -23.68
N MET A 180 -3.57 -15.14 -23.07
CA MET A 180 -3.07 -16.36 -23.71
C MET A 180 -4.19 -17.36 -24.04
N VAL A 181 -5.15 -17.50 -23.13
CA VAL A 181 -6.29 -18.41 -23.30
C VAL A 181 -7.23 -17.93 -24.40
N LEU A 182 -7.53 -16.62 -24.47
CA LEU A 182 -8.33 -16.05 -25.56
C LEU A 182 -7.62 -16.21 -26.91
N CYS A 183 -6.31 -16.00 -26.96
CA CYS A 183 -5.48 -16.33 -28.13
C CYS A 183 -5.57 -17.82 -28.50
N ALA A 184 -5.55 -18.75 -27.54
CA ALA A 184 -5.70 -20.18 -27.82
C ALA A 184 -7.11 -20.54 -28.30
N THR A 185 -8.15 -19.87 -27.77
CA THR A 185 -9.53 -20.06 -28.20
C THR A 185 -9.77 -19.59 -29.64
N THR A 186 -9.08 -18.53 -30.12
CA THR A 186 -9.10 -18.18 -31.56
C THR A 186 -8.61 -19.34 -32.45
N LYS A 187 -7.69 -20.16 -31.94
CA LYS A 187 -7.10 -21.31 -32.64
C LYS A 187 -7.93 -22.59 -32.49
N GLY A 188 -9.10 -22.53 -31.84
CA GLY A 188 -10.06 -23.62 -31.72
C GLY A 188 -10.13 -24.31 -30.35
N GLU A 189 -9.31 -23.91 -29.37
CA GLU A 189 -9.30 -24.53 -28.05
C GLU A 189 -10.37 -23.94 -27.11
N ARG A 190 -11.60 -24.46 -27.20
CA ARG A 190 -12.77 -23.96 -26.43
C ARG A 190 -12.73 -24.28 -24.93
N SER A 191 -11.97 -25.29 -24.50
CA SER A 191 -11.84 -25.68 -23.09
C SER A 191 -10.81 -24.85 -22.31
N ALA A 192 -10.02 -24.00 -22.98
CA ALA A 192 -8.95 -23.22 -22.35
C ALA A 192 -9.50 -22.23 -21.32
N LEU A 193 -10.59 -21.51 -21.62
CA LEU A 193 -11.25 -20.62 -20.66
C LEU A 193 -11.77 -21.36 -19.43
N ARG A 194 -12.27 -22.59 -19.60
CA ARG A 194 -12.75 -23.38 -18.48
C ARG A 194 -11.63 -23.79 -17.54
N ARG A 195 -10.49 -24.25 -18.07
CA ARG A 195 -9.29 -24.55 -17.26
C ARG A 195 -8.79 -23.33 -16.50
N GLN A 196 -8.81 -22.15 -17.12
CA GLN A 196 -8.44 -20.90 -16.44
C GLN A 196 -9.40 -20.55 -15.31
N LEU A 197 -10.71 -20.76 -15.49
CA LEU A 197 -11.71 -20.58 -14.44
C LEU A 197 -11.48 -21.54 -13.27
N ASP A 198 -11.18 -22.81 -13.56
CA ASP A 198 -10.92 -23.82 -12.53
C ASP A 198 -9.67 -23.44 -11.72
N LYS A 199 -8.59 -22.96 -12.37
CA LYS A 199 -7.40 -22.44 -11.70
C LYS A 199 -7.68 -21.24 -10.78
N ILE A 200 -8.47 -20.27 -11.21
CA ILE A 200 -8.87 -19.13 -10.36
C ILE A 200 -9.71 -19.62 -9.17
N THR A 201 -10.55 -20.63 -9.39
CA THR A 201 -11.38 -21.22 -8.32
C THR A 201 -10.52 -21.95 -7.29
N GLU A 202 -9.47 -22.66 -7.72
CA GLU A 202 -8.46 -23.25 -6.82
C GLU A 202 -7.78 -22.17 -5.97
N ASP A 203 -7.34 -21.05 -6.56
CA ASP A 203 -6.76 -19.93 -5.82
C ASP A 203 -7.74 -19.33 -4.78
N ILE A 204 -9.03 -19.22 -5.11
CA ILE A 204 -10.07 -18.79 -4.16
C ILE A 204 -10.20 -19.77 -2.99
N THR A 205 -10.26 -21.09 -3.27
CA THR A 205 -10.35 -22.09 -2.20
C THR A 205 -9.11 -22.08 -1.30
N PHE A 206 -7.93 -21.84 -1.89
CA PHE A 206 -6.67 -21.69 -1.15
C PHE A 206 -6.71 -20.46 -0.23
N LEU A 207 -7.15 -19.30 -0.72
CA LEU A 207 -7.30 -18.08 0.08
C LEU A 207 -8.29 -18.27 1.23
N LEU A 208 -9.43 -18.90 0.98
CA LEU A 208 -10.42 -19.22 2.02
C LEU A 208 -9.84 -20.16 3.09
N GLY A 209 -9.04 -21.15 2.68
CA GLY A 209 -8.32 -22.05 3.58
C GLY A 209 -7.25 -21.33 4.41
N ALA A 210 -6.50 -20.40 3.81
CA ALA A 210 -5.46 -19.62 4.48
C ALA A 210 -6.02 -18.68 5.58
N MET A 211 -7.24 -18.18 5.39
CA MET A 211 -7.97 -17.36 6.39
C MET A 211 -8.59 -18.19 7.53
N GLY A 212 -8.47 -19.52 7.53
CA GLY A 212 -8.90 -20.34 8.66
C GLY A 212 -10.41 -20.44 8.86
N ARG A 213 -11.25 -20.24 7.83
CA ARG A 213 -12.72 -20.42 7.97
C ARG A 213 -13.15 -21.85 8.34
N GLY A 214 -12.25 -22.84 8.28
CA GLY A 214 -12.44 -24.18 8.85
C GLY A 214 -11.98 -24.33 10.30
N GLN A 215 -11.27 -23.34 10.85
CA GLN A 215 -10.73 -23.33 12.21
C GLN A 215 -11.68 -22.64 13.19
N GLN A 216 -12.27 -21.49 12.81
CA GLN A 216 -13.23 -20.76 13.65
C GLN A 216 -14.46 -21.59 14.02
N ARG A 217 -15.02 -22.36 13.08
CA ARG A 217 -16.13 -23.29 13.39
C ARG A 217 -15.75 -24.38 14.37
N ARG A 218 -14.49 -24.86 14.35
CA ARG A 218 -14.03 -25.90 15.28
C ARG A 218 -13.74 -25.33 16.66
N GLU A 219 -13.19 -24.12 16.74
CA GLU A 219 -12.97 -23.45 18.02
C GLU A 219 -14.31 -23.02 18.65
N GLU A 220 -15.29 -22.57 17.86
CA GLU A 220 -16.66 -22.32 18.32
C GLU A 220 -17.38 -23.62 18.75
N GLU A 221 -17.27 -24.71 17.99
CA GLU A 221 -17.84 -26.02 18.36
C GLU A 221 -17.13 -26.67 19.57
N GLU A 222 -15.82 -26.47 19.74
CA GLU A 222 -15.04 -26.93 20.91
C GLU A 222 -15.34 -26.10 22.16
N LEU A 223 -15.51 -24.78 22.04
CA LEU A 223 -15.94 -23.91 23.15
C LEU A 223 -17.40 -24.20 23.56
N GLU A 224 -18.29 -24.47 22.61
CA GLU A 224 -19.67 -24.88 22.90
C GLU A 224 -19.75 -26.28 23.54
N GLN A 225 -18.77 -27.16 23.28
CA GLN A 225 -18.66 -28.46 23.94
C GLN A 225 -18.03 -28.35 25.34
N GLU A 226 -17.00 -27.52 25.52
CA GLU A 226 -16.39 -27.27 26.83
C GLU A 226 -17.33 -26.49 27.78
N GLU A 227 -18.16 -25.56 27.30
CA GLU A 227 -19.18 -24.89 28.13
C GLU A 227 -20.34 -25.83 28.53
N ARG A 228 -20.61 -26.88 27.75
CA ARG A 228 -21.60 -27.92 28.11
C ARG A 228 -21.05 -28.94 29.09
N GLU A 229 -19.73 -29.17 29.10
CA GLU A 229 -19.03 -30.04 30.04
C GLU A 229 -18.39 -29.25 31.20
N VAL A 230 -19.20 -28.57 32.02
CA VAL A 230 -18.75 -28.06 33.32
C VAL A 230 -19.24 -29.02 34.43
N PRO A 231 -18.41 -29.93 34.96
CA PRO A 231 -18.76 -30.66 36.17
C PRO A 231 -18.58 -29.72 37.37
N GLN A 232 -19.60 -29.61 38.23
CA GLN A 232 -19.44 -28.96 39.53
C GLN A 232 -18.50 -29.80 40.40
N VAL A 233 -17.28 -29.30 40.67
CA VAL A 233 -16.32 -29.95 41.56
C VAL A 233 -16.18 -29.15 42.86
N PRO A 234 -16.20 -29.77 44.06
CA PRO A 234 -16.05 -29.06 45.33
C PRO A 234 -14.63 -28.49 45.52
N LEU A 235 -14.54 -27.36 46.23
CA LEU A 235 -13.35 -26.50 46.45
C LEU A 235 -12.16 -27.12 47.24
N SER A 236 -12.00 -28.45 47.32
CA SER A 236 -10.97 -29.09 48.15
C SER A 236 -9.85 -29.85 47.40
N TRP A 237 -9.80 -29.77 46.06
CA TRP A 237 -8.76 -30.46 45.28
C TRP A 237 -7.95 -29.51 44.39
N VAL A 238 -7.14 -28.65 45.01
CA VAL A 238 -5.99 -28.07 44.31
C VAL A 238 -4.82 -29.02 44.48
N ARG A 239 -4.59 -29.86 43.47
CA ARG A 239 -3.29 -30.53 43.25
C ARG A 239 -2.74 -30.05 41.91
N THR A 240 -1.51 -29.56 41.93
CA THR A 240 -0.72 -29.17 40.76
C THR A 240 -0.63 -30.32 39.76
N PRO A 241 -0.86 -30.12 38.45
CA PRO A 241 -0.68 -31.18 37.48
C PRO A 241 0.81 -31.29 37.09
N SER A 242 1.44 -32.39 37.49
CA SER A 242 2.64 -32.90 36.87
C SER A 242 2.28 -33.70 35.61
N GLY A 243 3.04 -33.45 34.54
CA GLY A 243 3.30 -34.37 33.43
C GLY A 243 2.10 -34.92 32.66
N ARG A 244 1.74 -34.27 31.54
CA ARG A 244 1.12 -34.97 30.40
C ARG A 244 1.90 -34.73 29.12
N SER A 245 2.40 -35.85 28.63
CA SER A 245 2.96 -36.15 27.31
C SER A 245 2.39 -35.26 26.19
N CYS A 246 3.27 -34.42 25.63
CA CYS A 246 3.03 -33.65 24.44
C CYS A 246 2.95 -34.61 23.25
N ARG A 247 1.74 -35.11 22.93
CA ARG A 247 1.47 -35.63 21.59
C ARG A 247 1.83 -34.52 20.60
N SER A 248 2.71 -34.82 19.67
CA SER A 248 3.11 -33.97 18.56
C SER A 248 1.87 -33.40 17.85
N ARG A 249 1.45 -32.20 18.26
CA ARG A 249 0.64 -31.33 17.41
C ARG A 249 1.61 -30.95 16.29
N ARG A 250 1.39 -31.50 15.08
CA ARG A 250 1.92 -30.85 13.87
C ARG A 250 1.62 -29.38 14.05
N ALA A 251 2.65 -28.54 14.06
CA ALA A 251 2.51 -27.11 14.23
C ALA A 251 1.48 -26.61 13.20
N SER A 252 0.26 -26.39 13.66
CA SER A 252 -0.79 -25.78 12.86
C SER A 252 -0.34 -24.34 12.68
N VAL A 253 0.35 -24.07 11.58
CA VAL A 253 0.81 -22.72 11.24
C VAL A 253 -0.40 -21.79 11.34
N ALA A 254 -0.29 -20.74 12.15
CA ALA A 254 -1.40 -19.86 12.54
C ALA A 254 -2.13 -19.29 11.30
N ALA A 255 -3.47 -19.30 11.34
CA ALA A 255 -4.30 -18.72 10.29
C ALA A 255 -3.92 -17.26 10.06
N LEU A 256 -3.95 -16.82 8.78
CA LEU A 256 -3.74 -15.41 8.49
C LEU A 256 -5.00 -14.63 8.89
N PRO A 257 -4.86 -13.44 9.50
CA PRO A 257 -6.01 -12.62 9.83
C PRO A 257 -6.86 -12.36 8.57
N SER A 258 -8.16 -12.57 8.69
CA SER A 258 -9.09 -12.54 7.55
C SER A 258 -9.02 -11.20 6.81
N PHE A 259 -9.02 -10.08 7.53
CA PHE A 259 -8.95 -8.74 6.96
C PHE A 259 -7.74 -8.54 6.06
N ARG A 260 -6.62 -9.24 6.32
CA ARG A 260 -5.41 -9.16 5.51
C ARG A 260 -5.73 -9.70 4.13
N CYS A 261 -6.21 -10.93 4.00
CA CYS A 261 -6.42 -11.59 2.71
C CYS A 261 -7.67 -11.13 1.92
N LEU A 262 -8.62 -10.41 2.56
CA LEU A 262 -9.86 -9.97 1.92
C LEU A 262 -9.67 -9.20 0.61
N PRO A 263 -8.77 -8.21 0.48
CA PRO A 263 -8.59 -7.48 -0.77
C PRO A 263 -8.14 -8.37 -1.92
N LEU A 264 -7.24 -9.33 -1.65
CA LEU A 264 -6.81 -10.30 -2.66
C LEU A 264 -7.96 -11.23 -3.05
N LEU A 265 -8.74 -11.70 -2.09
CA LEU A 265 -9.93 -12.53 -2.36
C LEU A 265 -10.97 -11.80 -3.21
N LEU A 266 -11.22 -10.51 -2.96
CA LEU A 266 -12.15 -9.72 -3.76
C LEU A 266 -11.68 -9.61 -5.21
N VAL A 267 -10.38 -9.41 -5.43
CA VAL A 267 -9.78 -9.36 -6.77
C VAL A 267 -9.89 -10.71 -7.47
N THR A 268 -9.67 -11.84 -6.78
CA THR A 268 -9.78 -13.17 -7.38
C THR A 268 -11.23 -13.57 -7.70
N LEU A 269 -12.18 -13.20 -6.84
CA LEU A 269 -13.61 -13.37 -7.09
C LEU A 269 -14.06 -12.57 -8.32
N HIS A 270 -13.63 -11.31 -8.43
CA HIS A 270 -13.89 -10.48 -9.62
C HIS A 270 -13.38 -11.15 -10.90
N ALA A 271 -12.13 -11.61 -10.89
CA ALA A 271 -11.54 -12.30 -12.04
C ALA A 271 -12.31 -13.57 -12.43
N ARG A 272 -12.76 -14.37 -11.45
CA ARG A 272 -13.62 -15.54 -11.68
C ARG A 272 -14.91 -15.15 -12.40
N ASP A 273 -15.55 -14.07 -11.96
CA ASP A 273 -16.83 -13.61 -12.51
C ASP A 273 -16.64 -13.06 -13.94
N VAL A 274 -15.54 -12.35 -14.20
CA VAL A 274 -15.14 -11.92 -15.55
C VAL A 274 -14.95 -13.12 -16.46
N VAL A 275 -14.14 -14.11 -16.08
CA VAL A 275 -13.90 -15.31 -16.90
C VAL A 275 -15.19 -16.10 -17.11
N SER A 276 -16.04 -16.21 -16.09
CA SER A 276 -17.36 -16.82 -16.21
C SER A 276 -18.25 -16.09 -17.20
N SER A 277 -18.21 -14.75 -17.22
CA SER A 277 -18.93 -13.94 -18.20
C SER A 277 -18.40 -14.17 -19.63
N LEU A 278 -17.08 -14.27 -19.81
CA LEU A 278 -16.46 -14.54 -21.11
C LEU A 278 -16.86 -15.93 -21.66
N ILE A 279 -16.95 -16.94 -20.78
CA ILE A 279 -17.43 -18.28 -21.14
C ILE A 279 -18.90 -18.22 -21.57
N ARG A 280 -19.76 -17.53 -20.80
CA ARG A 280 -21.20 -17.39 -21.12
C ARG A 280 -21.43 -16.67 -22.44
N SER A 281 -20.57 -15.71 -22.79
CA SER A 281 -20.64 -15.00 -24.07
C SER A 281 -19.93 -15.72 -25.21
N ASN A 282 -19.33 -16.89 -24.97
CA ASN A 282 -18.51 -17.61 -25.94
C ASN A 282 -17.45 -16.71 -26.58
N ALA A 283 -16.75 -15.94 -25.75
CA ALA A 283 -15.71 -15.01 -26.20
C ALA A 283 -14.56 -15.79 -26.85
N CYS A 284 -14.19 -15.41 -28.07
CA CYS A 284 -13.19 -16.11 -28.86
C CYS A 284 -11.98 -15.24 -29.22
N SER A 285 -11.94 -13.96 -28.84
CA SER A 285 -10.88 -13.02 -29.22
C SER A 285 -10.40 -12.18 -28.03
N VAL A 286 -9.14 -11.77 -28.05
CA VAL A 286 -8.55 -10.82 -27.10
C VAL A 286 -9.18 -9.43 -27.25
N GLU A 287 -9.76 -9.13 -28.41
CA GLU A 287 -10.45 -7.87 -28.69
C GLU A 287 -11.92 -7.87 -28.21
N ASP A 288 -12.38 -8.92 -27.51
CA ASP A 288 -13.73 -8.92 -26.94
C ASP A 288 -13.90 -7.73 -25.99
N HIS A 289 -14.86 -6.86 -26.30
CA HIS A 289 -15.18 -5.68 -25.51
C HIS A 289 -15.31 -5.95 -24.00
N ARG A 290 -15.85 -7.11 -23.59
CA ARG A 290 -15.99 -7.47 -22.17
C ARG A 290 -14.65 -7.65 -21.48
N TRP A 291 -13.68 -8.15 -22.24
CA TRP A 291 -12.30 -8.30 -21.78
C TRP A 291 -11.54 -6.98 -21.81
N VAL A 292 -11.64 -6.24 -22.92
CA VAL A 292 -10.98 -4.94 -23.10
C VAL A 292 -11.44 -3.89 -22.07
N MET A 293 -12.70 -3.97 -21.62
CA MET A 293 -13.23 -3.10 -20.56
C MET A 293 -12.65 -3.38 -19.17
N GLN A 294 -11.95 -4.49 -18.97
CA GLN A 294 -11.34 -4.81 -17.69
C GLN A 294 -10.04 -4.04 -17.47
N LEU A 295 -9.71 -3.82 -16.20
CA LEU A 295 -8.42 -3.28 -15.80
C LEU A 295 -7.35 -4.38 -15.84
N ARG A 296 -6.53 -4.38 -16.90
CA ARG A 296 -5.52 -5.41 -17.12
C ARG A 296 -4.14 -4.91 -16.73
N TYR A 297 -3.34 -5.79 -16.11
CA TYR A 297 -2.03 -5.46 -15.59
C TYR A 297 -1.01 -6.22 -16.43
N SER A 298 0.02 -5.55 -16.91
CA SER A 298 1.14 -6.18 -17.60
C SER A 298 2.44 -5.77 -16.95
N TRP A 299 3.38 -6.71 -16.87
CA TRP A 299 4.70 -6.47 -16.31
C TRP A 299 5.75 -6.51 -17.41
N GLN A 300 6.55 -5.45 -17.50
CA GLN A 300 7.72 -5.40 -18.37
C GLN A 300 8.97 -5.76 -17.57
N ALA A 301 9.51 -6.94 -17.82
CA ALA A 301 10.66 -7.46 -17.09
C ALA A 301 11.94 -6.63 -17.31
N GLN A 302 12.11 -6.00 -18.48
CA GLN A 302 13.31 -5.26 -18.84
C GLN A 302 13.54 -4.02 -17.95
N ASN A 303 12.46 -3.31 -17.61
CA ASN A 303 12.50 -2.05 -16.87
C ASN A 303 11.92 -2.18 -15.45
N SER A 304 11.57 -3.40 -15.04
CA SER A 304 10.81 -3.73 -13.83
C SER A 304 9.56 -2.86 -13.70
N HIS A 305 8.82 -2.70 -14.79
CA HIS A 305 7.82 -1.66 -14.90
C HIS A 305 6.41 -2.25 -15.02
N LEU A 306 5.48 -1.71 -14.24
CA LEU A 306 4.08 -2.14 -14.22
C LEU A 306 3.28 -1.23 -15.14
N GLN A 307 2.58 -1.84 -16.10
CA GLN A 307 1.65 -1.13 -16.96
C GLN A 307 0.22 -1.55 -16.67
N LEU A 308 -0.67 -0.57 -16.73
CA LEU A 308 -2.08 -0.73 -16.42
C LEU A 308 -2.89 -0.32 -17.64
N HIS A 309 -3.57 -1.30 -18.22
CA HIS A 309 -4.39 -1.13 -19.41
C HIS A 309 -5.84 -0.92 -18.96
N ALA A 310 -6.33 0.30 -19.16
CA ALA A 310 -7.72 0.66 -18.93
C ALA A 310 -8.35 1.02 -20.28
N ALA A 311 -9.18 0.11 -20.82
CA ALA A 311 -9.66 0.20 -22.20
C ALA A 311 -8.48 0.33 -23.19
N TYR A 312 -8.51 1.36 -24.05
CA TYR A 312 -7.47 1.64 -25.05
C TYR A 312 -6.31 2.50 -24.52
N ARG A 313 -6.24 2.76 -23.19
CA ARG A 313 -5.17 3.56 -22.59
C ARG A 313 -4.23 2.71 -21.75
N ILE A 314 -2.94 2.94 -21.94
CA ILE A 314 -1.85 2.32 -21.17
C ILE A 314 -1.34 3.37 -20.18
N TYR A 315 -1.35 3.04 -18.90
CA TYR A 315 -0.73 3.86 -17.85
C TYR A 315 0.55 3.20 -17.40
N ASP A 316 1.62 3.99 -17.40
CA ASP A 316 2.90 3.57 -16.89
C ASP A 316 3.04 4.00 -15.42
N GLN A 317 3.17 3.03 -14.50
CA GLN A 317 3.48 3.31 -13.10
C GLN A 317 4.96 3.05 -12.87
N TRP A 318 5.65 3.99 -12.20
CA TRP A 318 7.09 3.98 -11.86
C TRP A 318 8.06 4.65 -12.86
N THR A 319 7.60 5.50 -13.76
CA THR A 319 8.49 6.38 -14.56
C THR A 319 8.88 7.62 -13.75
N SER A 320 10.19 7.83 -13.56
CA SER A 320 10.76 9.09 -13.06
C SER A 320 10.70 10.23 -14.08
N ASP A 321 10.33 9.93 -15.32
CA ASP A 321 10.43 10.87 -16.42
C ASP A 321 9.11 11.61 -16.63
N LYS A 322 9.19 12.94 -16.52
CA LYS A 322 8.09 13.90 -16.71
C LYS A 322 7.66 14.07 -18.17
N GLU A 323 7.91 13.10 -19.04
CA GLU A 323 7.57 13.22 -20.45
C GLU A 323 6.44 12.27 -20.82
N PHE A 324 5.27 12.85 -21.06
CA PHE A 324 4.17 12.22 -21.78
C PHE A 324 4.66 11.85 -23.20
N PRO A 325 4.73 10.58 -23.59
CA PRO A 325 4.99 10.25 -24.98
C PRO A 325 3.66 10.28 -25.72
N GLN A 326 3.42 11.35 -26.49
CA GLN A 326 2.37 11.40 -27.52
C GLN A 326 2.54 10.31 -28.61
N ALA A 327 3.60 9.51 -28.57
CA ALA A 327 3.95 8.49 -29.57
C ALA A 327 3.42 7.06 -29.29
N ALA A 328 2.71 6.83 -28.17
CA ALA A 328 2.26 5.47 -27.79
C ALA A 328 1.18 4.87 -28.70
N LEU A 329 0.62 5.64 -29.66
CA LEU A 329 -0.36 5.13 -30.63
C LEU A 329 0.27 4.42 -31.83
N THR A 330 1.57 4.61 -32.09
CA THR A 330 2.24 4.07 -33.29
C THR A 330 2.95 2.74 -33.08
N THR A 331 3.30 2.38 -31.84
CA THR A 331 4.09 1.16 -31.56
C THR A 331 3.23 -0.09 -31.35
N ALA A 332 1.93 0.06 -31.08
CA ALA A 332 1.00 -1.07 -30.93
C ALA A 332 0.70 -1.81 -32.25
N MET A 333 0.99 -1.20 -33.41
CA MET A 333 0.81 -1.85 -34.72
C MET A 333 2.04 -2.65 -35.20
N SER A 334 3.21 -2.53 -34.54
CA SER A 334 4.45 -3.16 -35.03
C SER A 334 4.83 -4.49 -34.34
N ILE A 335 4.10 -4.91 -33.32
CA ILE A 335 4.36 -6.21 -32.63
C ILE A 335 3.65 -7.39 -33.33
N VAL A 336 2.82 -7.15 -34.34
CA VAL A 336 2.18 -8.20 -35.16
C VAL A 336 3.12 -8.74 -36.26
N ALA A 337 4.30 -8.15 -36.46
CA ALA A 337 5.15 -8.44 -37.62
C ALA A 337 6.59 -8.88 -37.31
N VAL A 338 6.82 -9.75 -36.32
CA VAL A 338 8.05 -10.58 -36.29
C VAL A 338 7.76 -11.95 -35.69
N ALA A 339 7.25 -12.86 -36.52
CA ALA A 339 7.52 -14.27 -36.37
C ALA A 339 8.90 -14.56 -36.99
N PRO A 340 9.74 -15.38 -36.36
CA PRO A 340 10.58 -16.30 -37.09
C PRO A 340 10.02 -17.71 -36.90
N GLN A 341 9.57 -18.28 -38.01
CA GLN A 341 9.60 -19.71 -38.24
C GLN A 341 11.04 -20.21 -38.05
N THR A 342 11.23 -21.26 -37.26
CA THR A 342 12.21 -22.37 -37.40
C THR A 342 12.24 -23.11 -36.06
N MET A 343 11.66 -24.30 -35.93
CA MET A 343 12.18 -25.62 -36.32
C MET A 343 12.71 -26.35 -35.05
N TRP A 344 12.05 -27.48 -34.75
CA TRP A 344 12.24 -28.45 -33.66
C TRP A 344 11.58 -28.15 -32.31
#